data_AF-A6NV08-F1
#
_entry.id   AF-A6NV08-F1
#
_cell.length_a   1.000
_cell.length_b   1.000
_cell.length_c   1.000
_cell.angle_alpha   90.00
_cell.angle_beta   90.00
_cell.angle_gamma   90.00
#
_symmetry.space_group_name_H-M   'P 1'
#
loop_
_entity.id
_entity.type
_entity.pdbx_description
1 polymer ?
#
loop_
_entity_poly.entity_id
_entity_poly.type
_entity_poly.pdbx_seq_one_letter_code
_entity_poly.pdbx_strand_id
1 'polypeptide(L)' 'MVQITKDTIIGDILDIAPETAPLFLSIGMHCLGCPSSRGETVEQACMVHGVDVDALLAELNKMTAGAAQ' A
#
# COMPACT_ATOMS: atom_id res chain seq x y z
N MET A 1 -12.43 -6.82 -8.59
CA MET A 1 -12.13 -5.82 -7.54
C MET A 1 -11.19 -6.47 -6.56
N VAL A 2 -9.96 -5.95 -6.47
CA VAL A 2 -9.02 -6.32 -5.41
C VAL A 2 -9.38 -5.49 -4.18
N GLN A 3 -9.71 -6.17 -3.08
CA GLN A 3 -9.94 -5.51 -1.80
C GLN A 3 -8.64 -5.57 -1.00
N ILE A 4 -8.04 -4.40 -0.76
CA ILE A 4 -6.82 -4.28 0.01
C ILE A 4 -7.21 -4.13 1.48
N THR A 5 -6.54 -4.88 2.35
CA THR A 5 -6.76 -4.85 3.80
C THR A 5 -5.44 -4.56 4.52
N LYS A 6 -5.51 -4.26 5.81
CA LYS A 6 -4.34 -3.95 6.64
C LYS A 6 -3.31 -5.09 6.72
N ASP A 7 -3.78 -6.34 6.56
CA ASP A 7 -2.97 -7.56 6.54
C ASP A 7 -2.40 -7.88 5.14
N THR A 8 -2.81 -7.15 4.11
CA THR A 8 -2.28 -7.35 2.76
C THR A 8 -0.81 -6.93 2.72
N ILE A 9 0.01 -7.73 2.03
CA ILE A 9 1.44 -7.48 1.87
C ILE A 9 1.67 -6.38 0.84
N ILE A 10 2.54 -5.42 1.15
CA ILE A 10 2.82 -4.28 0.25
C ILE A 10 3.32 -4.76 -1.12
N GLY A 11 4.20 -5.75 -1.14
CA GLY A 11 4.69 -6.34 -2.39
C GLY A 11 3.58 -6.93 -3.26
N ASP A 12 2.58 -7.56 -2.65
CA ASP A 12 1.42 -8.13 -3.37
C ASP A 12 0.54 -7.02 -3.95
N ILE A 13 0.31 -5.95 -3.17
CA ILE A 13 -0.41 -4.75 -3.64
C ILE A 13 0.29 -4.12 -4.84
N LEU A 14 1.62 -3.98 -4.79
CA LEU A 14 2.37 -3.38 -5.90
C LEU A 14 2.42 -4.26 -7.15
N ASP A 15 2.32 -5.59 -7.00
CA ASP A 15 2.27 -6.53 -8.13
C ASP A 15 0.91 -6.45 -8.86
N ILE A 16 -0.18 -6.36 -8.10
CA ILE A 16 -1.55 -6.32 -8.64
C ILE A 16 -2.06 -4.90 -8.97
N ALA A 17 -1.51 -3.87 -8.31
CA ALA A 17 -1.94 -2.47 -8.38
C ALA A 17 -0.71 -1.54 -8.32
N PRO A 18 0.18 -1.56 -9.33
CA PRO A 18 1.41 -0.77 -9.33
C PRO A 18 1.17 0.74 -9.27
N GLU A 19 -0.01 1.22 -9.70
CA GLU A 19 -0.42 2.62 -9.57
C GLU A 19 -0.52 3.12 -8.11
N THR A 20 -0.53 2.22 -7.13
CA THR A 20 -0.54 2.56 -5.69
C THR A 20 0.84 2.93 -5.14
N ALA A 21 1.93 2.62 -5.86
CA ALA A 21 3.30 2.96 -5.45
C ALA A 21 3.50 4.41 -4.96
N PRO A 22 2.99 5.47 -5.63
CA PRO A 22 3.10 6.84 -5.14
C PRO A 22 2.49 7.08 -3.75
N LEU A 23 1.45 6.36 -3.35
CA LEU A 23 0.88 6.49 -2.01
C LEU A 23 1.85 6.00 -0.93
N PHE A 24 2.47 4.85 -1.16
CA PHE A 24 3.49 4.33 -0.26
C PHE A 24 4.73 5.23 -0.22
N LEU A 25 5.17 5.77 -1.36
CA LEU A 25 6.27 6.74 -1.40
C LEU A 25 5.94 7.99 -0.55
N SER A 26 4.70 8.47 -0.62
CA SER A 26 4.28 9.67 0.11
C SER A 26 4.30 9.52 1.64
N ILE A 27 4.19 8.29 2.15
CA ILE A 27 4.31 8.00 3.59
C ILE A 27 5.76 7.73 4.03
N GLY A 28 6.72 7.84 3.12
CA GLY A 28 8.15 7.68 3.41
C GLY A 28 8.72 6.30 3.06
N MET A 29 7.96 5.43 2.40
CA MET A 29 8.48 4.16 1.87
C MET A 29 9.31 4.37 0.60
N HIS A 30 10.35 5.21 0.64
CA HIS A 30 11.23 5.42 -0.53
C HIS A 30 11.98 4.14 -0.94
N CYS A 31 12.07 3.18 -0.03
CA CYS A 31 12.68 1.88 -0.23
C CYS A 31 11.69 0.80 -0.71
N LEU A 32 10.58 1.16 -1.39
CA LEU A 32 9.65 0.17 -1.99
C LEU A 32 10.32 -0.84 -2.93
N GLY A 33 11.56 -0.61 -3.36
CA GLY A 33 12.41 -1.56 -4.08
C GLY A 33 12.99 -2.70 -3.22
N CYS A 34 13.12 -2.49 -1.91
CA CYS A 34 13.84 -3.38 -1.01
C CYS A 34 12.95 -4.55 -0.54
N PRO A 35 13.50 -5.77 -0.41
CA PRO A 35 12.74 -6.93 0.02
C PRO A 35 12.12 -6.78 1.42
N SER A 36 12.74 -6.02 2.33
CA SER A 36 12.15 -5.70 3.64
C SER A 36 10.83 -4.94 3.50
N SER A 37 10.84 -3.77 2.86
CA SER A 37 9.64 -2.93 2.73
C SER A 37 8.52 -3.62 1.94
N ARG A 38 8.88 -4.48 0.99
CA ARG A 38 7.91 -5.28 0.21
C ARG A 38 7.29 -6.42 1.02
N GLY A 39 7.97 -6.91 2.04
CA GLY A 39 7.51 -8.01 2.89
C GLY A 39 6.67 -7.58 4.08
N GLU A 40 6.51 -6.27 4.30
CA GLU A 40 5.68 -5.72 5.38
C GLU A 40 4.20 -5.69 4.98
N THR A 41 3.32 -5.81 5.98
CA THR A 41 1.89 -5.54 5.81
C THR A 41 1.63 -4.03 5.81
N VAL A 42 0.49 -3.62 5.25
CA VAL A 42 0.07 -2.21 5.30
C VAL A 42 0.00 -1.70 6.75
N GLU A 43 -0.46 -2.52 7.70
CA GLU A 43 -0.54 -2.13 9.11
C GLU A 43 0.85 -1.87 9.72
N GLN A 44 1.83 -2.74 9.47
CA GLN A 44 3.20 -2.58 9.98
C GLN A 44 3.85 -1.32 9.40
N ALA A 45 3.70 -1.11 8.10
CA ALA A 45 4.16 0.08 7.42
C ALA A 45 3.59 1.37 8.05
N CYS A 46 2.27 1.40 8.24
CA CYS A 46 1.59 2.54 8.86
C CYS A 46 2.06 2.76 10.31
N MET A 47 2.29 1.70 11.09
CA MET A 47 2.83 1.82 12.45
C MET A 47 4.24 2.40 12.49
N VAL A 48 5.14 1.95 11.60
CA VAL A 48 6.54 2.42 11.56
C VAL A 48 6.62 3.87 11.07
N HIS A 49 5.76 4.24 10.12
CA HIS A 49 5.76 5.56 9.49
C HIS A 49 4.79 6.56 10.13
N GLY A 50 4.05 6.16 11.16
CA GLY A 50 3.13 7.02 11.91
C GLY A 50 1.94 7.51 11.09
N VAL A 51 1.45 6.68 10.17
CA VAL A 51 0.31 6.99 9.28
C VAL A 51 -0.93 6.24 9.71
N ASP A 52 -2.10 6.85 9.51
CA ASP A 52 -3.37 6.20 9.76
C ASP A 52 -3.63 5.10 8.71
N VAL A 53 -3.76 3.86 9.18
CA VAL A 53 -3.95 2.70 8.31
C VAL A 53 -5.28 2.74 7.57
N ASP A 54 -6.34 3.27 8.20
CA ASP A 54 -7.68 3.33 7.60
C ASP A 54 -7.72 4.35 6.46
N ALA A 55 -7.10 5.51 6.66
CA ALA A 55 -6.94 6.53 5.63
C ALA A 55 -6.16 6.02 4.41
N LEU A 56 -5.04 5.31 4.63
CA LEU A 56 -4.27 4.73 3.53
C LEU A 56 -5.07 3.64 2.79
N LEU A 57 -5.76 2.77 3.52
CA LEU A 57 -6.61 1.73 2.92
C LEU A 57 -7.75 2.31 2.09
N ALA A 58 -8.38 3.40 2.55
CA ALA A 58 -9.43 4.07 1.80
C ALA A 58 -8.89 4.60 0.46
N GLU A 59 -7.71 5.21 0.46
CA GLU A 59 -7.07 5.73 -0.75
C GLU A 59 -6.62 4.61 -1.70
N LEU A 60 -6.00 3.55 -1.15
CA LEU A 60 -5.59 2.35 -1.91
C LEU A 60 -6.78 1.68 -2.58
N ASN A 61 -7.84 1.38 -1.83
CA ASN A 61 -9.04 0.75 -2.36
C ASN A 61 -9.78 1.65 -3.35
N LYS A 62 -9.71 2.97 -3.19
CA LYS A 62 -10.28 3.92 -4.16
C LYS A 62 -9.53 3.88 -5.49
N MET A 63 -8.20 3.76 -5.47
CA MET A 63 -7.39 3.59 -6.68
C MET A 63 -7.69 2.26 -7.38
N THR A 64 -7.72 1.16 -6.62
CA THR A 64 -7.98 -0.18 -7.20
C THR A 64 -9.43 -0.41 -7.61
N ALA A 65 -10.39 0.27 -6.99
CA ALA A 65 -11.79 0.27 -7.41
C ALA A 65 -12.04 1.19 -8.62
N GLY A 66 -11.22 2.23 -8.81
CA GLY A 66 -11.26 3.17 -9.94
C GLY A 66 -10.50 2.73 -11.17
N ALA A 67 -9.66 1.69 -11.08
CA ALA A 67 -8.89 1.11 -12.18
C ALA A 67 -9.71 0.18 -13.12
N ALA A 68 -10.99 0.51 -13.33
CA ALA A 68 -11.77 0.04 -14.46
C ALA A 68 -11.81 1.14 -15.51
N GLN A 69 -10.72 1.29 -16.27
CA GLN A 69 -10.64 2.06 -17.51
C GLN A 69 -9.71 1.34 -18.49
#